data_AF-A0A3N5RTI9-F1
#
_entry.id   AF-A0A3N5RTI9-F1
#
_cell.length_a   1.000
_cell.length_b   1.000
_cell.length_c   1.000
_cell.angle_alpha   90.00
_cell.angle_beta   90.00
_cell.angle_gamma   90.00
#
_symmetry.space_group_name_H-M   'P 1'
#
loop_
_entity.id
_entity.type
_entity.pdbx_description
1 polymer ?
#
loop_
_entity_poly.entity_id
_entity_poly.type
_entity_poly.pdbx_seq_one_letter_code
_entity_poly.pdbx_strand_id
1 'polypeptide(L)'
;MPLPTKITVIGAGSAIFGENTLSAIMRSKKLRGSTLALVDKNADSLDIVHRLANRLNRAWDAQFAVTAHTDHCEALPDSQFVVNAIEVGARENLWKKDFEIPIKYGVRQPYAENGGPGGFAHAARNIGPILK
;
A
#
# COMPACT_ATOMS: atom_id res chain seq x y z
N MET A 1 2.56 17.92 -22.12
CA MET A 1 3.73 17.01 -22.23
C MET A 1 3.68 16.02 -21.07
N PRO A 2 4.09 14.76 -21.25
CA PRO A 2 4.24 13.80 -20.16
C PRO A 2 5.30 14.28 -19.17
N LEU A 3 5.19 13.84 -17.92
CA LEU A 3 6.15 14.06 -16.85
C LEU A 3 6.58 12.67 -16.33
N PRO A 4 7.57 12.02 -16.97
CA PRO A 4 8.06 10.72 -16.53
C PRO A 4 8.45 10.78 -15.05
N THR A 5 7.80 9.95 -14.25
CA THR A 5 7.92 9.97 -12.79
C THR A 5 8.11 8.54 -12.28
N LYS A 6 9.02 8.31 -11.33
CA LYS A 6 9.04 7.05 -10.59
C LYS A 6 8.16 7.18 -9.34
N ILE A 7 7.13 6.35 -9.27
CA ILE A 7 6.17 6.28 -8.16
C ILE A 7 6.29 4.91 -7.52
N THR A 8 6.60 4.89 -6.22
CA THR A 8 6.66 3.66 -5.42
C THR A 8 5.40 3.53 -4.57
N VAL A 9 4.75 2.37 -4.63
CA VAL A 9 3.54 2.05 -3.87
C VAL A 9 3.86 0.94 -2.89
N ILE A 10 3.91 1.26 -1.60
CA ILE A 10 4.20 0.32 -0.50
C ILE A 10 2.89 -0.14 0.13
N GLY A 11 2.72 -1.46 0.26
CA GLY A 11 1.43 -2.08 0.55
C GLY A 11 0.57 -2.27 -0.70
N ALA A 12 1.21 -2.50 -1.85
CA ALA A 12 0.54 -2.62 -3.14
C ALA A 12 -0.43 -3.82 -3.22
N GLY A 13 -0.22 -4.87 -2.43
CA GLY A 13 -1.07 -6.07 -2.39
C GLY A 13 -2.45 -5.84 -1.76
N SER A 14 -2.76 -4.61 -1.30
CA SER A 14 -4.08 -4.27 -0.77
C SER A 14 -5.16 -4.38 -1.85
N ALA A 15 -6.15 -5.26 -1.64
CA ALA A 15 -7.27 -5.45 -2.57
C ALA A 15 -8.14 -4.19 -2.75
N ILE A 16 -8.25 -3.34 -1.72
CA ILE A 16 -9.11 -2.14 -1.76
C ILE A 16 -8.31 -0.91 -2.20
N PHE A 17 -7.11 -0.74 -1.64
CA PHE A 17 -6.31 0.46 -1.90
C PHE A 17 -5.43 0.32 -3.15
N GLY A 18 -4.85 -0.87 -3.36
CA GLY A 18 -3.96 -1.14 -4.50
C GLY A 18 -4.67 -0.88 -5.82
N GLU A 19 -5.84 -1.49 -6.03
CA GLU A 19 -6.58 -1.40 -7.30
C GLU A 19 -6.99 0.05 -7.67
N ASN A 20 -7.54 0.80 -6.71
CA ASN A 20 -7.99 2.16 -6.94
C ASN A 20 -6.81 3.12 -7.20
N THR A 21 -5.74 2.98 -6.41
CA THR A 21 -4.52 3.79 -6.56
C THR A 21 -3.82 3.52 -7.88
N LEU A 22 -3.64 2.24 -8.24
CA LEU A 22 -3.08 1.82 -9.54
C LEU A 22 -3.90 2.41 -10.68
N SER A 23 -5.22 2.25 -10.61
CA SER A 23 -6.14 2.74 -11.64
C SER A 23 -6.06 4.26 -11.81
N ALA A 24 -6.01 5.01 -10.71
CA ALA A 24 -5.90 6.47 -10.75
C ALA A 24 -4.57 6.93 -11.34
N ILE A 25 -3.45 6.32 -10.94
CA ILE A 25 -2.11 6.65 -11.43
C ILE A 25 -2.00 6.34 -12.93
N MET A 26 -2.38 5.14 -13.34
CA MET A 26 -2.15 4.66 -14.70
C MET A 26 -3.07 5.30 -15.74
N ARG A 27 -4.24 5.81 -15.33
CA ARG A 27 -5.14 6.58 -16.23
C ARG A 27 -4.68 8.02 -16.45
N SER A 28 -3.71 8.51 -15.69
CA SER A 28 -3.23 9.88 -15.83
C SER A 28 -2.40 10.06 -17.09
N LYS A 29 -2.91 10.84 -18.06
CA LYS A 29 -2.16 11.20 -19.28
C LYS A 29 -0.86 11.95 -18.99
N LYS A 30 -0.77 12.65 -17.85
CA LYS A 30 0.46 13.36 -17.45
C LYS A 30 1.56 12.40 -17.00
N LEU A 31 1.20 11.22 -16.51
CA LEU A 31 2.13 10.22 -16.00
C LEU A 31 2.44 9.12 -17.03
N ARG A 32 1.92 9.21 -18.26
CA ARG A 32 2.25 8.24 -19.32
C ARG A 32 3.77 8.11 -19.49
N GLY A 33 4.29 6.88 -19.58
CA GLY A 33 5.74 6.62 -19.67
C GLY A 33 6.49 6.60 -18.34
N SER A 34 5.77 6.70 -17.21
CA SER A 34 6.35 6.69 -15.86
C SER A 34 6.77 5.29 -15.40
N THR A 35 7.47 5.22 -14.28
CA THR A 35 7.79 3.95 -13.60
C THR A 35 6.86 3.77 -12.40
N LEU A 36 6.29 2.59 -12.28
CA LEU A 36 5.46 2.17 -11.16
C LEU A 36 6.14 1.00 -10.44
N ALA A 37 6.66 1.25 -9.25
CA ALA A 37 7.29 0.24 -8.42
C ALA A 37 6.30 -0.22 -7.34
N LEU A 38 5.91 -1.49 -7.39
CA LEU A 38 4.96 -2.10 -6.48
C LEU A 38 5.74 -2.82 -5.38
N VAL A 39 5.36 -2.59 -4.14
CA VAL A 39 6.01 -3.21 -2.99
C VAL A 39 4.99 -3.86 -2.08
N ASP A 40 5.19 -5.13 -1.79
CA ASP A 40 4.47 -5.85 -0.74
C ASP A 40 5.32 -6.99 -0.19
N LYS A 41 5.27 -7.23 1.13
CA LYS A 41 6.02 -8.33 1.76
C LYS A 41 5.40 -9.68 1.44
N ASN A 42 4.12 -9.72 1.10
CA ASN A 42 3.44 -10.94 0.65
C ASN A 42 3.63 -11.10 -0.87
N ALA A 43 4.48 -12.05 -1.26
CA ALA A 43 4.78 -12.33 -2.66
C ALA A 43 3.55 -12.76 -3.48
N ASP A 44 2.58 -13.46 -2.88
CA ASP A 44 1.38 -13.93 -3.58
C ASP A 44 0.47 -12.73 -3.92
N SER A 45 0.21 -11.86 -2.94
CA SER A 45 -0.56 -10.63 -3.16
C SER A 45 0.16 -9.69 -4.12
N LEU A 46 1.49 -9.61 -4.04
CA LEU A 46 2.32 -8.81 -4.94
C LEU A 46 2.21 -9.30 -6.39
N ASP A 47 2.27 -10.61 -6.61
CA ASP A 47 2.16 -11.19 -7.96
C ASP A 47 0.77 -10.93 -8.57
N ILE A 48 -0.30 -11.06 -7.78
CA ILE A 48 -1.67 -10.75 -8.22
C ILE A 48 -1.76 -9.29 -8.69
N VAL A 49 -1.28 -8.35 -7.86
CA VAL A 49 -1.38 -6.93 -8.20
C VAL A 49 -0.44 -6.54 -9.34
N HIS A 50 0.73 -7.17 -9.44
CA HIS A 50 1.66 -6.95 -10.55
C HIS A 50 1.07 -7.41 -11.89
N ARG A 51 0.39 -8.56 -11.92
CA ARG A 51 -0.35 -9.02 -13.11
C ARG A 51 -1.49 -8.08 -13.47
N LEU A 52 -2.24 -7.59 -12.48
CA LEU A 52 -3.31 -6.60 -12.69
C LEU A 52 -2.74 -5.31 -13.28
N ALA A 53 -1.70 -4.72 -12.68
CA ALA A 53 -1.07 -3.50 -13.16
C ALA A 53 -0.61 -3.64 -14.62
N ASN A 54 0.05 -4.75 -14.98
CA ASN A 54 0.46 -5.01 -16.36
C ASN A 54 -0.73 -5.16 -17.33
N ARG A 55 -1.84 -5.78 -16.88
CA ARG A 55 -3.06 -5.86 -17.68
C ARG A 55 -3.65 -4.47 -17.93
N LEU A 56 -3.74 -3.63 -16.90
CA LEU A 56 -4.22 -2.25 -17.00
C LEU A 56 -3.30 -1.40 -17.90
N ASN A 57 -1.99 -1.57 -17.79
CA ASN A 57 -0.99 -0.88 -18.61
C ASN A 57 -1.24 -1.09 -20.10
N ARG A 58 -1.46 -2.35 -20.49
CA ARG A 58 -1.76 -2.72 -21.87
C ARG A 58 -3.13 -2.21 -22.31
N ALA A 59 -4.16 -2.41 -21.48
CA ALA A 59 -5.54 -2.04 -21.82
C ALA A 59 -5.72 -0.53 -22.01
N TRP A 60 -4.95 0.29 -21.30
CA TRP A 60 -5.04 1.76 -21.36
C TRP A 60 -3.91 2.41 -22.16
N ASP A 61 -3.00 1.63 -22.74
CA ASP A 61 -1.80 2.14 -23.42
C ASP A 61 -1.07 3.18 -22.54
N ALA A 62 -0.89 2.85 -21.25
CA ALA A 62 -0.35 3.80 -20.28
C ALA A 62 1.19 3.91 -20.35
N GLN A 63 1.85 2.96 -21.01
CA GLN A 63 3.30 2.92 -21.26
C GLN A 63 4.16 2.97 -19.98
N PHE A 64 3.63 2.51 -18.84
CA PHE A 64 4.40 2.45 -17.62
C PHE A 64 5.45 1.34 -17.65
N ALA A 65 6.62 1.58 -17.07
CA ALA A 65 7.51 0.51 -16.64
C ALA A 65 7.05 0.02 -15.26
N VAL A 66 6.54 -1.21 -15.17
CA VAL A 66 6.03 -1.78 -13.90
C VAL A 66 7.07 -2.73 -13.32
N THR A 67 7.41 -2.55 -12.05
CA THR A 67 8.33 -3.42 -11.29
C THR A 67 7.68 -3.86 -9.98
N ALA A 68 8.10 -5.00 -9.43
CA ALA A 68 7.57 -5.57 -8.21
C ALA A 68 8.73 -5.97 -7.28
N HIS A 69 8.63 -5.63 -6.00
CA HIS A 69 9.69 -5.82 -5.00
C HIS A 69 9.08 -6.32 -3.68
N THR A 70 9.73 -7.27 -3.01
CA THR A 70 9.32 -7.71 -1.66
C THR A 70 9.97 -6.89 -0.55
N ASP A 71 10.97 -6.08 -0.90
CA ASP A 71 11.65 -5.14 -0.02
C ASP A 71 11.56 -3.73 -0.61
N HIS A 72 11.10 -2.77 0.19
CA HIS A 72 10.99 -1.38 -0.27
C HIS A 72 12.34 -0.72 -0.51
N CYS A 73 13.41 -1.17 0.17
CA CYS A 73 14.76 -0.64 -0.03
C CYS A 73 15.25 -0.81 -1.47
N GLU A 74 14.79 -1.83 -2.18
CA GLU A 74 15.11 -2.07 -3.59
C GLU A 74 14.28 -1.18 -4.54
N ALA A 75 13.05 -0.85 -4.14
CA ALA A 75 12.13 -0.05 -4.94
C ALA A 75 12.37 1.46 -4.82
N LEU A 76 12.78 1.93 -3.63
CA LEU A 76 12.86 3.34 -3.27
C LEU A 76 13.87 4.19 -4.06
N PRO A 77 15.06 3.71 -4.48
CA PRO A 77 16.02 4.54 -5.21
C PRO A 77 15.38 5.29 -6.38
N ASP A 78 15.69 6.57 -6.56
CA ASP A 78 15.12 7.46 -7.60
C ASP A 78 13.61 7.69 -7.56
N SER A 79 12.89 7.23 -6.54
CA SER A 79 11.46 7.51 -6.40
C SER A 79 11.21 8.99 -6.16
N GLN A 80 10.36 9.59 -6.97
CA GLN A 80 9.94 10.99 -6.81
C GLN A 80 8.70 11.11 -5.91
N PHE A 81 7.89 10.05 -5.86
CA PHE A 81 6.74 9.94 -4.97
C PHE A 81 6.67 8.55 -4.36
N VAL A 82 6.23 8.51 -3.10
CA VAL A 82 5.97 7.28 -2.36
C VAL A 82 4.54 7.33 -1.84
N VAL A 83 3.75 6.33 -2.21
CA VAL A 83 2.42 6.09 -1.64
C VAL A 83 2.56 4.94 -0.67
N ASN A 84 2.40 5.22 0.63
CA ASN A 84 2.50 4.21 1.68
C ASN A 84 1.11 3.89 2.25
N ALA A 85 0.69 2.64 2.12
CA ALA A 85 -0.59 2.14 2.60
C ALA A 85 -0.43 0.74 3.23
N ILE A 86 0.66 0.55 3.98
CA ILE A 86 0.89 -0.71 4.68
C ILE A 86 -0.13 -0.96 5.79
N GLU A 87 -0.37 -2.23 6.04
CA GLU A 87 -1.04 -2.74 7.23
C GLU A 87 -0.26 -3.95 7.72
N VAL A 88 0.33 -3.84 8.91
CA VAL A 88 1.25 -4.87 9.41
C VAL A 88 0.48 -5.99 10.10
N GLY A 89 0.44 -7.14 9.43
CA GLY A 89 -0.18 -8.37 9.90
C GLY A 89 -1.61 -8.56 9.38
N ALA A 90 -2.31 -9.56 9.91
CA ALA A 90 -3.68 -9.87 9.48
C ALA A 90 -4.67 -8.82 10.04
N ARG A 91 -4.95 -7.78 9.25
CA ARG A 91 -5.77 -6.61 9.61
C ARG A 91 -7.00 -6.96 10.45
N GLU A 92 -7.89 -7.80 9.92
CA GLU A 92 -9.18 -8.11 10.56
C GLU A 92 -9.02 -8.72 11.95
N ASN A 93 -8.05 -9.63 12.13
CA ASN A 93 -7.77 -10.27 13.42
C ASN A 93 -7.13 -9.29 14.41
N LEU A 94 -6.25 -8.40 13.93
CA LEU A 94 -5.57 -7.42 14.77
C LEU A 94 -6.52 -6.29 15.17
N TRP A 95 -7.28 -5.76 14.22
CA TRP A 95 -8.32 -4.75 14.45
C TRP A 95 -9.36 -5.23 15.47
N LYS A 96 -9.81 -6.49 15.33
CA LYS A 96 -10.70 -7.12 16.31
C LYS A 96 -10.08 -7.12 17.72
N LYS A 97 -8.79 -7.44 17.85
CA LYS A 97 -8.08 -7.39 19.14
C LYS A 97 -7.94 -5.97 19.68
N ASP A 98 -7.63 -5.00 18.81
CA ASP A 98 -7.52 -3.58 19.18
C ASP A 98 -8.83 -3.05 19.76
N PHE A 99 -9.96 -3.64 19.36
CA PHE A 99 -11.29 -3.35 19.89
C PHE A 99 -11.63 -4.16 21.15
N GLU A 100 -11.44 -5.48 21.12
CA GLU A 100 -11.86 -6.40 22.19
C GLU A 100 -11.01 -6.28 23.45
N ILE A 101 -9.71 -6.01 23.33
CA ILE A 101 -8.83 -5.90 24.50
C ILE A 101 -9.25 -4.71 25.39
N PRO A 102 -9.37 -3.47 24.88
CA PRO A 102 -9.72 -2.32 25.72
C PRO A 102 -11.13 -2.40 26.30
N ILE A 103 -12.07 -3.05 25.60
CA ILE A 103 -13.43 -3.30 26.11
C ILE A 103 -13.42 -4.13 27.39
N LYS A 104 -12.53 -5.12 27.53
CA LYS A 104 -12.38 -5.92 28.77
C LYS A 104 -12.00 -5.07 29.98
N TYR A 105 -11.46 -3.87 29.75
CA TYR A 105 -11.06 -2.91 30.79
C TYR A 105 -12.01 -1.71 30.87
N GLY A 106 -13.22 -1.79 30.29
CA GLY A 106 -14.21 -0.72 30.34
C GLY A 106 -13.96 0.45 29.39
N VAL A 107 -12.98 0.33 28.47
CA VAL A 107 -12.65 1.38 27.50
C VAL A 107 -13.37 1.11 26.19
N ARG A 108 -14.45 1.86 25.92
CA ARG A 108 -15.17 1.81 24.65
C ARG A 108 -14.54 2.79 23.64
N GLN A 109 -14.16 2.28 22.47
CA GLN A 109 -13.55 3.07 21.40
C GLN A 109 -14.45 3.01 20.15
N PRO A 110 -14.84 4.14 19.53
CA PRO A 110 -15.72 4.13 18.36
C PRO A 110 -15.10 3.40 17.16
N TYR A 111 -13.79 3.54 16.97
CA TYR A 111 -13.07 2.98 15.85
C TYR A 111 -11.63 2.67 16.28
N ALA A 112 -11.44 1.48 16.83
CA ALA A 112 -10.25 1.12 17.60
C ALA A 112 -8.93 1.23 16.82
N GLU A 113 -8.89 1.19 15.48
CA GLU A 113 -7.64 1.44 14.73
C GLU A 113 -7.22 2.93 14.71
N ASN A 114 -8.14 3.88 14.92
CA ASN A 114 -7.90 5.31 14.71
C ASN A 114 -7.86 6.15 15.99
N GLY A 115 -7.80 5.51 17.17
CA GLY A 115 -7.70 6.23 18.44
C GLY A 115 -7.76 5.33 19.67
N GLY A 116 -7.42 5.91 20.83
CA GLY A 116 -7.36 5.20 22.10
C GLY A 116 -6.29 4.10 22.16
N PRO A 117 -6.34 3.19 23.15
CA PRO A 117 -5.37 2.10 23.29
C PRO A 117 -5.28 1.17 22.07
N GLY A 118 -6.39 0.94 21.36
CA GLY A 118 -6.39 0.17 20.11
C GLY A 118 -5.59 0.87 19.01
N GLY A 119 -5.78 2.19 18.87
CA GLY A 119 -5.11 2.97 17.83
C GLY A 119 -3.62 3.09 18.11
N PHE A 120 -3.26 3.18 19.40
CA PHE A 120 -1.86 3.08 19.81
C PHE A 120 -1.25 1.73 19.43
N ALA A 121 -1.93 0.61 19.70
CA ALA A 121 -1.44 -0.71 19.34
C ALA A 121 -1.30 -0.89 17.82
N HIS A 122 -2.26 -0.37 17.05
CA HIS A 122 -2.20 -0.30 15.59
C HIS A 122 -1.01 0.51 15.09
N ALA A 123 -0.83 1.73 15.59
CA ALA A 123 0.30 2.58 15.25
C ALA A 123 1.64 1.91 15.60
N ALA A 124 1.76 1.32 16.78
CA ALA A 124 2.98 0.66 17.25
C ALA A 124 3.43 -0.48 16.32
N ARG A 125 2.50 -1.22 15.69
CA ARG A 125 2.82 -2.26 14.70
C ARG A 125 3.32 -1.68 13.38
N ASN A 126 2.81 -0.52 12.97
CA ASN A 126 3.10 0.09 11.67
C ASN A 126 4.32 1.03 11.68
N ILE A 127 4.59 1.75 12.78
CA ILE A 127 5.67 2.75 12.86
C ILE A 127 7.04 2.12 12.54
N GLY A 128 7.36 0.96 13.13
CA GLY A 128 8.66 0.31 12.95
C GLY A 128 8.98 0.02 11.48
N PRO A 129 8.10 -0.67 10.74
CA PRO A 129 8.27 -0.89 9.30
C PRO A 129 8.31 0.36 8.42
N ILE A 130 7.74 1.49 8.85
CA ILE A 130 7.78 2.76 8.10
C ILE A 130 9.11 3.48 8.28
N LEU A 131 9.70 3.40 9.48
CA LEU A 131 10.96 4.09 9.82
C LEU A 131 12.21 3.32 9.40
N LYS A 132 12.06 2.06 8.97
CA LYS A 132 13.15 1.24 8.43
C LYS A 132 13.24 1.41 6.93
#